data_AF-A0A2Z6UL73-F1
#
_entry.id   AF-A0A2Z6UL73-F1
#
_cell.length_a   1.000
_cell.length_b   1.000
_cell.length_c   1.000
_cell.angle_alpha   90.00
_cell.angle_beta   90.00
_cell.angle_gamma   90.00
#
_symmetry.space_group_name_H-M   'P 1'
#
loop_
_entity.id
_entity.type
_entity.pdbx_description
1 polymer ?
#
loop_
_entity_poly.entity_id
_entity_poly.type
_entity_poly.pdbx_seq_one_letter_code
_entity_poly.pdbx_strand_id
1 'polypeptide(L)'
;MVSLIYDKRAIPIYWEILDKKGSSNLEEQQRVLRKILTVLSGHKIVVLGDREFCSVSLGKWLQKESLYFCLRQKQSTNVKKKEGIYQEMRALGLSRGTKLFLNDVNVTKEQGFGEFNFNLAGKWKKTYRFFRTYHVKSTSKMPI
;
A
#
# COMPACT_ATOMS: atom_id res chain seq x y z
N MET A 1 11.38 6.95 -6.48
CA MET A 1 11.03 8.39 -6.54
C MET A 1 9.98 8.69 -5.47
N VAL A 2 10.04 9.87 -4.86
CA VAL A 2 9.03 10.41 -3.95
C VAL A 2 8.53 11.74 -4.49
N SER A 3 7.22 11.92 -4.48
CA SER A 3 6.55 13.12 -4.98
C SER A 3 5.64 13.71 -3.90
N LEU A 4 5.64 15.03 -3.80
CA LEU A 4 4.64 15.77 -3.03
C LEU A 4 3.40 15.95 -3.89
N ILE A 5 2.23 15.68 -3.32
CA ILE A 5 0.96 15.96 -4.00
C ILE A 5 0.51 17.36 -3.62
N TYR A 6 0.45 18.24 -4.62
CA TYR A 6 -0.01 19.61 -4.48
C TYR A 6 -0.92 19.96 -5.65
N ASP A 7 -2.07 20.56 -5.38
CA ASP A 7 -3.08 20.93 -6.38
C ASP A 7 -3.33 19.86 -7.46
N LYS A 8 -3.64 18.62 -7.01
CA LYS A 8 -3.91 17.45 -7.88
C LYS A 8 -2.74 17.04 -8.79
N ARG A 9 -1.54 17.56 -8.56
CA ARG A 9 -0.31 17.22 -9.29
C ARG A 9 0.69 16.55 -8.36
N ALA A 10 1.39 15.56 -8.86
CA ALA A 10 2.52 14.94 -8.17
C ALA A 10 3.80 15.66 -8.61
N ILE A 11 4.42 16.41 -7.70
CA ILE A 11 5.68 17.12 -7.93
C ILE A 11 6.80 16.25 -7.36
N PRO A 12 7.73 15.72 -8.18
CA PRO A 12 8.88 14.98 -7.68
C PRO A 12 9.73 15.88 -6.79
N ILE A 13 9.94 15.45 -5.54
CA ILE A 13 10.76 16.19 -4.57
C ILE A 13 12.08 15.48 -4.29
N TYR A 14 12.14 14.17 -4.52
CA TYR A 14 13.35 13.39 -4.33
C TYR A 14 13.32 12.09 -5.14
N TRP A 15 14.44 11.72 -5.74
CA TRP A 15 14.63 10.42 -6.38
C TRP A 15 16.08 10.02 -6.32
N GLU A 16 16.31 8.73 -6.46
CA GLU A 16 17.64 8.15 -6.55
C GLU A 16 17.66 7.27 -7.78
N ILE A 17 18.77 7.33 -8.51
CA ILE A 17 19.06 6.42 -9.61
C ILE A 17 19.75 5.22 -8.98
N LEU A 18 19.22 4.03 -9.20
CA LEU A 18 19.79 2.79 -8.69
C LEU A 18 20.68 2.18 -9.77
N ASP A 19 21.92 1.84 -9.42
CA ASP A 19 22.86 1.18 -10.33
C ASP A 19 22.61 -0.34 -10.39
N LYS A 20 21.36 -0.71 -10.69
CA LYS A 20 20.95 -2.10 -10.87
C LYS A 20 19.77 -2.20 -11.82
N LYS A 21 19.67 -3.36 -12.48
CA LYS A 21 18.49 -3.72 -13.27
C LYS A 21 17.43 -4.35 -12.37
N GLY A 22 16.17 -3.92 -12.50
CA GLY A 22 15.04 -4.48 -11.75
C GLY A 22 14.37 -3.46 -10.82
N SER A 23 13.60 -3.96 -9.85
CA SER A 23 12.83 -3.13 -8.91
C SER A 23 13.63 -2.73 -7.67
N SER A 24 13.18 -1.67 -7.02
CA SER A 24 13.70 -1.29 -5.70
C SER A 24 13.46 -2.38 -4.64
N ASN A 25 14.39 -2.53 -3.68
CA ASN A 25 14.25 -3.39 -2.51
C ASN A 25 13.78 -2.57 -1.29
N LEU A 26 13.46 -3.25 -0.18
CA LEU A 26 12.94 -2.58 1.01
C LEU A 26 13.90 -1.53 1.58
N GLU A 27 15.20 -1.81 1.62
CA GLU A 27 16.21 -0.90 2.17
C GLU A 27 16.32 0.38 1.34
N GLU A 28 16.31 0.26 0.01
CA GLU A 28 16.31 1.40 -0.90
C GLU A 28 15.03 2.23 -0.75
N GLN A 29 13.88 1.57 -0.64
CA GLN A 29 12.61 2.25 -0.41
C GLN A 29 12.62 3.03 0.91
N GLN A 30 13.10 2.40 1.99
CA GLN A 30 13.27 3.04 3.30
C GLN A 30 14.26 4.20 3.24
N ARG A 31 15.39 4.06 2.55
CA ARG A 31 16.41 5.10 2.42
C ARG A 31 15.86 6.37 1.77
N VAL A 32 15.14 6.21 0.66
CA VAL A 32 14.50 7.32 -0.06
C VAL A 32 13.43 7.98 0.81
N LEU A 33 12.59 7.18 1.49
CA LEU A 33 11.52 7.69 2.34
C LEU A 33 12.05 8.41 3.58
N ARG A 34 13.05 7.85 4.28
CA ARG A 34 13.64 8.45 5.49
C ARG A 34 14.12 9.87 5.26
N LYS A 35 14.81 10.14 4.14
CA LYS A 35 15.27 11.50 3.80
C LYS A 35 14.11 12.50 3.73
N ILE A 36 13.02 12.11 3.08
CA ILE A 36 11.84 12.97 2.96
C ILE A 36 11.11 13.12 4.30
N LEU A 37 11.01 12.05 5.09
CA LEU A 37 10.37 12.09 6.41
C LEU A 37 11.12 13.02 7.37
N THR A 38 12.45 13.06 7.30
CA THR A 38 13.26 14.01 8.08
C THR A 38 12.97 15.46 7.66
N VAL A 39 12.93 15.73 6.35
CA VAL A 39 12.66 17.08 5.80
C VAL A 39 11.25 17.54 6.13
N LEU A 40 10.26 16.64 6.07
CA LEU A 40 8.85 16.93 6.34
C LEU A 40 8.46 16.69 7.81
N SER A 41 9.44 16.62 8.71
CA SER A 41 9.18 16.42 10.14
C SER A 41 8.26 17.53 10.68
N GLY A 42 7.41 17.17 11.66
CA GLY A 42 6.38 18.05 12.20
C GLY A 42 5.08 18.12 11.39
N HIS A 43 5.02 17.51 10.19
CA HIS A 43 3.79 17.44 9.40
C HIS A 43 3.08 16.10 9.57
N LYS A 44 1.76 16.10 9.37
CA LYS A 44 0.97 14.88 9.25
C LYS A 44 1.18 14.30 7.85
N ILE A 45 1.94 13.21 7.75
CA ILE A 45 2.32 12.62 6.46
C ILE A 45 1.43 11.42 6.14
N VAL A 46 0.98 11.35 4.88
CA VAL A 46 0.31 10.17 4.30
C VAL A 46 1.11 9.69 3.11
N VAL A 47 1.64 8.47 3.18
CA VAL A 47 2.43 7.84 2.12
C VAL A 47 1.51 7.10 1.15
N LEU A 48 1.49 7.52 -0.12
CA LEU A 48 0.77 6.81 -1.18
C LEU A 48 1.76 6.00 -2.01
N GLY A 49 1.66 4.68 -1.94
CA GLY A 49 2.53 3.75 -2.68
C GLY A 49 1.78 3.10 -3.85
N ASP A 50 2.46 3.01 -5.00
CA ASP A 50 1.93 2.35 -6.19
C ASP A 50 2.24 0.83 -6.21
N ARG A 51 2.22 0.18 -7.38
CA ARG A 51 2.49 -1.27 -7.48
C ARG A 51 3.92 -1.65 -7.11
N GLU A 52 4.89 -0.77 -7.25
CA GLU A 52 6.29 -1.07 -6.90
C GLU A 52 6.48 -1.16 -5.39
N PHE A 53 5.61 -0.49 -4.63
CA PHE A 53 5.63 -0.42 -3.16
C PHE A 53 4.60 -1.35 -2.50
N CYS A 54 4.27 -2.49 -3.15
CA CYS A 54 3.28 -3.46 -2.65
C CYS A 54 3.74 -4.30 -1.46
N SER A 55 4.99 -4.18 -1.00
CA SER A 55 5.54 -5.14 -0.03
C SER A 55 4.90 -4.98 1.35
N VAL A 56 4.53 -6.11 1.97
CA VAL A 56 3.99 -6.13 3.33
C VAL A 56 5.03 -5.58 4.32
N SER A 57 6.31 -5.87 4.08
CA SER A 57 7.44 -5.37 4.87
C SER A 57 7.52 -3.85 4.89
N LEU A 58 7.24 -3.17 3.76
CA LEU A 58 7.19 -1.71 3.73
C LEU A 58 6.01 -1.17 4.55
N GLY A 59 4.83 -1.79 4.43
CA GLY A 59 3.66 -1.41 5.23
C GLY A 59 3.91 -1.52 6.75
N LYS A 60 4.61 -2.57 7.18
CA LYS A 60 5.03 -2.73 8.59
C LYS A 60 5.99 -1.65 9.04
N TRP A 61 6.99 -1.36 8.22
CA TRP A 61 7.95 -0.31 8.54
C TRP A 61 7.25 1.04 8.67
N LEU A 62 6.37 1.41 7.73
CA LEU A 62 5.58 2.64 7.78
C LEU A 62 4.70 2.71 9.04
N GLN A 63 4.11 1.58 9.47
CA GLN A 63 3.35 1.53 10.71
C GLN A 63 4.23 1.73 11.95
N LYS A 64 5.45 1.16 11.97
CA LYS A 64 6.42 1.36 13.06
C LYS A 64 6.88 2.81 13.17
N GLU A 65 7.02 3.50 12.04
CA GLU A 65 7.31 4.94 11.98
C GLU A 65 6.07 5.81 12.32
N SER A 66 4.95 5.21 12.74
CA SER A 66 3.67 5.89 13.03
C SER A 66 3.11 6.71 11.85
N LEU A 67 3.39 6.28 10.61
CA LEU A 67 2.93 6.98 9.40
C LEU A 67 1.58 6.46 8.90
N TYR A 68 0.81 7.38 8.33
CA TYR A 68 -0.36 7.00 7.55
C TYR A 68 0.08 6.55 6.17
N PHE A 69 -0.53 5.50 5.63
CA PHE A 69 -0.21 5.06 4.27
C PHE A 69 -1.40 4.47 3.53
N CYS A 70 -1.25 4.41 2.21
CA CYS A 70 -2.16 3.78 1.28
C CYS A 70 -1.32 3.11 0.18
N LEU A 71 -1.06 1.82 0.33
CA LEU A 71 -0.26 1.03 -0.61
C LEU A 71 -1.21 0.26 -1.52
N ARG A 72 -1.01 0.32 -2.83
CA ARG A 72 -1.75 -0.54 -3.76
C ARG A 72 -1.35 -2.00 -3.50
N GLN A 73 -2.31 -2.92 -3.55
CA GLN A 73 -2.08 -4.36 -3.38
C GLN A 73 -2.41 -5.14 -4.65
N LYS A 74 -1.70 -6.25 -4.89
CA LYS A 74 -2.00 -7.17 -6.00
C LYS A 74 -3.20 -8.04 -5.63
N GLN A 75 -4.02 -8.38 -6.63
CA GLN A 75 -5.21 -9.23 -6.42
C GLN A 75 -4.89 -10.67 -5.95
N SER A 76 -3.65 -11.13 -6.17
CA SER A 76 -3.16 -12.44 -5.73
C SER A 76 -2.64 -12.41 -4.30
N THR A 77 -2.64 -11.26 -3.63
CA THR A 77 -2.23 -11.16 -2.23
C THR A 77 -3.26 -11.90 -1.36
N ASN A 78 -2.76 -12.75 -0.46
CA ASN A 78 -3.59 -13.50 0.49
C ASN A 78 -3.94 -12.60 1.68
N VAL A 79 -5.18 -12.69 2.15
CA VAL A 79 -5.66 -11.95 3.32
C VAL A 79 -6.36 -12.88 4.29
N LYS A 80 -6.21 -12.62 5.58
CA LYS A 80 -6.87 -13.33 6.66
C LYS A 80 -7.70 -12.34 7.47
N LYS A 81 -9.00 -12.63 7.64
CA LYS A 81 -9.86 -11.97 8.63
C LYS A 81 -9.61 -12.58 10.01
N LYS A 82 -9.85 -11.84 11.09
CA LYS A 82 -9.54 -12.23 12.49
C LYS A 82 -9.89 -13.69 12.85
N GLU A 83 -10.97 -14.24 12.31
CA GLU A 83 -11.45 -15.60 12.61
C GLU A 83 -11.46 -16.54 11.38
N GLY A 84 -10.82 -16.16 10.28
CA GLY A 84 -10.92 -16.86 8.99
C GLY A 84 -9.67 -17.61 8.53
N ILE A 85 -9.84 -18.43 7.50
CA ILE A 85 -8.74 -19.02 6.71
C ILE A 85 -8.19 -17.95 5.76
N TYR A 86 -6.90 -18.02 5.43
CA TYR A 86 -6.32 -17.19 4.38
C TYR A 86 -7.04 -17.39 3.05
N GLN A 87 -7.50 -16.29 2.46
CA GLN A 87 -8.14 -16.28 1.15
C GLN A 87 -7.48 -15.22 0.28
N GLU A 88 -7.33 -15.50 -1.02
CA GLU A 88 -6.82 -14.49 -1.94
C GLU A 88 -7.83 -13.35 -2.11
N MET A 89 -7.33 -12.13 -2.36
CA MET A 89 -8.22 -10.98 -2.59
C MET A 89 -9.22 -11.20 -3.73
N ARG A 90 -8.87 -11.98 -4.76
CA ARG A 90 -9.81 -12.37 -5.83
C ARG A 90 -11.01 -13.18 -5.34
N ALA A 91 -10.84 -13.95 -4.26
CA ALA A 91 -11.88 -14.79 -3.68
C ALA A 91 -12.82 -14.01 -2.75
N LEU A 92 -12.50 -12.76 -2.39
CA LEU A 92 -13.31 -11.91 -1.52
C LEU A 92 -14.60 -11.37 -2.18
N GLY A 93 -14.98 -11.86 -3.36
CA GLY A 93 -16.26 -11.50 -3.99
C GLY A 93 -16.33 -10.08 -4.55
N LEU A 94 -15.21 -9.45 -4.89
CA LEU A 94 -15.19 -8.15 -5.57
C LEU A 94 -15.79 -8.28 -6.99
N SER A 95 -17.09 -7.98 -7.09
CA SER A 95 -17.84 -7.95 -8.35
C SER A 95 -17.97 -6.53 -8.92
N ARG A 96 -18.44 -6.42 -10.17
CA ARG A 96 -18.59 -5.12 -10.86
C ARG A 96 -19.49 -4.16 -10.07
N GLY A 97 -18.96 -2.99 -9.71
CA GLY A 97 -19.70 -1.95 -8.97
C GLY A 97 -19.54 -2.04 -7.46
N THR A 98 -18.93 -3.11 -6.95
CA THR A 98 -18.80 -3.36 -5.52
C THR A 98 -17.60 -2.61 -4.93
N LYS A 99 -17.82 -2.03 -3.75
CA LYS A 99 -16.77 -1.49 -2.87
C LYS A 99 -16.64 -2.45 -1.70
N LEU A 100 -15.42 -2.87 -1.40
CA LEU A 100 -15.12 -3.71 -0.24
C LEU A 100 -14.23 -2.91 0.70
N PHE A 101 -14.60 -2.80 1.96
CA PHE A 101 -13.75 -2.26 3.00
C PHE A 101 -13.65 -3.30 4.11
N LEU A 102 -12.45 -3.79 4.36
CA LEU A 102 -12.16 -4.74 5.43
C LEU A 102 -11.26 -4.04 6.43
N ASN A 103 -11.69 -3.98 7.69
CA ASN A 103 -10.88 -3.47 8.78
C ASN A 103 -10.10 -4.59 9.44
N ASP A 104 -8.92 -4.25 9.95
CA ASP A 104 -8.06 -5.15 10.72
C ASP A 104 -7.83 -6.53 10.08
N VAL A 105 -7.36 -6.53 8.83
CA VAL A 105 -7.06 -7.73 8.05
C VAL A 105 -5.55 -7.94 7.98
N ASN A 106 -5.13 -9.19 8.17
CA ASN A 106 -3.74 -9.59 8.04
C ASN A 106 -3.45 -9.96 6.57
N VAL A 107 -2.36 -9.46 5.99
CA VAL A 107 -2.12 -9.45 4.53
C VAL A 107 -1.05 -10.48 4.08
N THR A 108 -0.62 -11.40 4.95
CA THR A 108 0.51 -12.30 4.63
C THR A 108 0.40 -13.68 5.28
N LYS A 109 0.83 -14.73 4.56
CA LYS A 109 0.96 -16.12 5.01
C LYS A 109 2.35 -16.45 5.62
N GLU A 110 3.30 -15.52 5.59
CA GLU A 110 4.70 -15.81 5.94
C GLU A 110 4.84 -16.02 7.46
N GLN A 111 5.31 -17.22 7.86
CA GLN A 111 5.66 -17.53 9.24
C GLN A 111 6.74 -16.55 9.73
N GLY A 112 6.51 -15.91 10.88
CA GLY A 112 7.38 -14.85 11.43
C GLY A 112 6.88 -13.42 11.16
N PHE A 113 5.87 -13.25 10.31
CA PHE A 113 5.15 -11.98 10.23
C PHE A 113 4.09 -11.94 11.33
N GLY A 114 4.34 -11.21 12.43
CA GLY A 114 3.36 -11.01 13.51
C GLY A 114 1.98 -10.49 13.05
N GLU A 115 1.01 -10.39 13.96
CA GLU A 115 -0.34 -9.92 13.66
C GLU A 115 -0.36 -8.41 13.34
N PHE A 116 -0.06 -8.04 12.09
CA PHE A 116 -0.16 -6.67 11.62
C PHE A 116 -1.50 -6.47 10.92
N ASN A 117 -2.36 -5.71 11.58
CA ASN A 117 -3.71 -5.38 11.13
C ASN A 117 -3.66 -4.16 10.20
N PHE A 118 -4.02 -4.37 8.93
CA PHE A 118 -4.19 -3.32 7.94
C PHE A 118 -5.67 -3.16 7.60
N ASN A 119 -6.09 -1.97 7.19
CA ASN A 119 -7.38 -1.81 6.54
C ASN A 119 -7.21 -2.09 5.04
N LEU A 120 -8.13 -2.79 4.41
CA LEU A 120 -8.13 -3.05 2.98
C LEU A 120 -9.34 -2.40 2.33
N ALA A 121 -9.09 -1.55 1.35
CA ALA A 121 -10.10 -0.93 0.50
C ALA A 121 -9.98 -1.48 -0.93
N GLY A 122 -10.99 -2.22 -1.37
CA GLY A 122 -11.16 -2.69 -2.74
C GLY A 122 -12.23 -1.87 -3.47
N LYS A 123 -11.90 -1.36 -4.66
CA LYS A 123 -12.87 -0.74 -5.58
C LYS A 123 -12.70 -1.29 -6.98
N TRP A 124 -13.80 -1.78 -7.53
CA TRP A 124 -13.89 -2.27 -8.89
C TRP A 124 -14.54 -1.21 -9.79
N LYS A 125 -13.76 -0.55 -10.65
CA LYS A 125 -14.29 0.44 -11.60
C LYS A 125 -14.83 -0.25 -12.86
N LYS A 126 -15.85 0.35 -13.50
CA LYS A 126 -16.36 -0.08 -14.82
C LYS A 126 -15.23 -0.02 -15.86
N THR A 127 -15.32 -0.89 -16.86
CA THR A 127 -14.35 -1.09 -17.96
C THR A 127 -13.97 0.25 -18.59
N TYR A 128 -12.66 0.54 -18.69
CA TYR A 128 -12.17 1.72 -19.42
C TYR A 128 -11.48 1.21 -20.68
N ARG A 129 -12.00 1.59 -21.87
CA ARG A 129 -11.46 1.19 -23.19
C ARG A 129 -11.07 -0.30 -23.28
N PHE A 130 -12.02 -1.20 -23.03
CA PHE A 130 -11.85 -2.67 -23.07
C PHE A 130 -10.92 -3.31 -22.02
N PHE A 131 -10.18 -2.54 -21.21
CA PHE A 131 -9.38 -3.08 -20.11
C PHE A 131 -10.14 -3.14 -18.78
N ARG A 132 -10.08 -4.32 -18.15
CA ARG A 132 -10.62 -4.59 -16.81
C ARG A 132 -9.71 -3.95 -15.76
N THR A 133 -10.22 -2.98 -14.98
CA THR A 133 -9.39 -2.23 -14.03
C THR A 133 -9.85 -2.43 -12.58
N TYR A 134 -8.99 -3.06 -11.78
CA TYR A 134 -9.23 -3.34 -10.36
C TYR A 134 -8.20 -2.63 -9.49
N HIS A 135 -8.69 -2.04 -8.39
CA HIS A 135 -7.85 -1.35 -7.42
C HIS A 135 -8.16 -1.90 -6.03
N VAL A 136 -7.18 -2.58 -5.45
CA VAL A 136 -7.18 -2.87 -4.01
C VAL A 136 -6.03 -2.09 -3.38
N LYS A 137 -6.30 -1.51 -2.22
CA LYS A 137 -5.34 -0.72 -1.45
C LYS A 137 -5.35 -1.19 0.00
N SER A 138 -4.18 -1.33 0.62
CA SER A 138 -4.03 -1.44 2.06
C SER A 138 -3.74 -0.07 2.66
N THR A 139 -4.37 0.24 3.79
CA THR A 139 -4.20 1.50 4.51
C THR A 139 -4.00 1.25 6.00
N SER A 140 -3.29 2.14 6.68
CA SER A 140 -3.36 2.22 8.14
C SER A 140 -4.68 2.88 8.58
N LYS A 141 -4.97 2.89 9.88
CA LYS A 141 -6.12 3.62 10.47
C LYS A 141 -5.91 5.12 10.23
N MET A 142 -6.48 5.65 9.14
CA MET A 142 -6.43 7.08 8.84
C MET A 142 -7.28 7.85 9.86
N PRO A 143 -6.86 9.04 10.32
CA PRO A 143 -7.72 9.87 11.15
C PRO A 143 -8.79 10.47 10.25
N ILE A 144 -10.04 10.32 10.71
CA ILE A 144 -11.21 10.99 10.12
C ILE A 144 -11.11 12.48 10.43
#